data_AF-A0A1D2X822-F1
#
_entry.id   AF-A0A1D2X822-F1
#
_cell.length_a   1.000
_cell.length_b   1.000
_cell.length_c   1.000
_cell.angle_alpha   90.00
_cell.angle_beta   90.00
_cell.angle_gamma   90.00
#
_symmetry.space_group_name_H-M   'P 1'
#
loop_
_entity.id
_entity.type
_entity.pdbx_description
1 polymer ?
#
loop_
_entity_poly.entity_id
_entity_poly.type
_entity_poly.pdbx_seq_one_letter_code
_entity_poly.pdbx_strand_id
1 'polypeptide(L)' 'MNSSSEERDTRRREYIALFIIVVILFPALAAMTVGGYGFIVWMLQLIFGPPGHSIG' A
#
# COMPACT_ATOMS: atom_id res chain seq x y z
N MET A 1 23.97 3.66 -37.34
CA MET A 1 24.25 3.99 -35.93
C MET A 1 22.94 4.10 -35.15
N ASN A 2 22.34 3.00 -34.67
CA ASN A 2 21.03 3.04 -33.98
C ASN A 2 21.00 2.38 -32.58
N SER A 3 22.12 1.95 -32.00
CA SER A 3 22.16 1.18 -30.74
C SER A 3 21.96 2.03 -29.47
N SER A 4 22.37 3.30 -29.46
CA SER A 4 22.32 4.15 -28.26
C SER A 4 20.93 4.66 -27.87
N SER A 5 19.97 4.65 -28.81
CA SER A 5 18.57 4.98 -28.54
C SER A 5 17.80 3.81 -27.93
N GLU A 6 18.06 2.58 -28.38
CA GLU A 6 17.34 1.38 -27.88
C GLU A 6 17.76 1.02 -26.46
N GLU A 7 19.03 1.17 -26.12
CA GLU A 7 19.53 0.93 -24.75
C GLU A 7 18.95 1.93 -23.73
N ARG A 8 18.69 3.17 -24.18
CA ARG A 8 18.01 4.17 -23.34
C ARG A 8 16.52 3.88 -23.18
N ASP A 9 15.87 3.33 -24.19
CA ASP A 9 14.45 2.96 -24.13
C ASP A 9 14.24 1.75 -23.19
N THR A 10 15.08 0.72 -23.27
CA THR A 10 14.98 -0.45 -22.37
C THR A 10 15.17 -0.06 -20.90
N ARG A 11 16.18 0.78 -20.61
CA ARG A 11 16.44 1.24 -19.24
C ARG A 11 15.27 2.03 -18.68
N ARG A 12 14.63 2.87 -19.50
CA ARG A 12 13.46 3.67 -19.09
C ARG A 12 12.23 2.78 -18.83
N ARG A 13 12.03 1.72 -19.62
CA ARG A 13 10.95 0.75 -19.42
C ARG A 13 11.09 -0.02 -18.11
N GLU A 14 12.31 -0.44 -17.76
CA GLU A 14 12.58 -1.14 -16.49
C GLU A 14 12.22 -0.27 -15.28
N TYR A 15 12.64 1.01 -15.27
CA TYR A 15 12.29 1.93 -14.19
C TYR A 15 10.78 2.19 -14.11
N ILE A 16 10.07 2.30 -15.24
CA ILE A 16 8.62 2.47 -15.24
C ILE A 16 7.92 1.23 -14.69
N ALA A 17 8.35 0.02 -15.08
CA ALA A 17 7.80 -1.22 -14.57
C ALA A 17 7.99 -1.32 -13.05
N LEU A 18 9.18 -1.01 -12.55
CA LEU A 18 9.44 -0.96 -11.10
C LEU A 18 8.59 0.10 -10.40
N PHE A 19 8.47 1.29 -10.99
CA PHE A 19 7.66 2.37 -10.42
C PHE A 19 6.18 1.99 -10.30
N ILE A 20 5.61 1.34 -11.32
CA ILE A 20 4.22 0.85 -11.29
C ILE A 20 4.04 -0.17 -10.16
N ILE A 21 4.98 -1.12 -10.03
CA ILE A 21 4.94 -2.11 -8.95
C ILE A 21 4.98 -1.42 -7.60
N VAL A 22 5.91 -0.48 -7.38
CA VAL A 22 6.05 0.26 -6.12
C VAL A 22 4.78 1.05 -5.78
N VAL A 23 4.20 1.76 -6.75
CA VAL A 23 2.98 2.55 -6.58
C VAL A 23 1.77 1.69 -6.25
N ILE A 24 1.74 0.42 -6.62
CA ILE A 24 0.64 -0.51 -6.26
C ILE A 24 0.96 -1.23 -4.94
N LEU A 25 2.20 -1.68 -4.77
CA LEU A 25 2.67 -2.46 -3.64
C LEU A 25 2.56 -1.67 -2.33
N PHE A 26 3.07 -0.43 -2.31
CA PHE A 26 3.04 0.40 -1.11
C PHE A 26 1.62 0.66 -0.58
N PRO A 27 0.65 1.13 -1.40
CA PRO A 27 -0.71 1.32 -0.92
C PRO A 27 -1.42 0.00 -0.60
N ALA A 28 -1.12 -1.10 -1.28
CA ALA A 28 -1.65 -2.41 -0.89
C ALA A 28 -1.17 -2.82 0.51
N LEU A 29 0.12 -2.62 0.81
CA LEU A 29 0.69 -2.82 2.15
C LEU A 29 0.06 -1.88 3.19
N ALA A 30 -0.13 -0.61 2.83
CA ALA A 30 -0.80 0.36 3.71
C ALA A 30 -2.25 -0.05 4.00
N ALA A 31 -3.00 -0.49 2.98
CA ALA A 31 -4.38 -0.94 3.12
C ALA A 31 -4.49 -2.23 3.95
N MET A 32 -3.59 -3.20 3.77
CA MET A 32 -3.52 -4.38 4.63
C MET A 32 -3.21 -4.01 6.07
N THR A 33 -2.28 -3.08 6.29
CA THR A 33 -1.88 -2.65 7.64
C THR A 33 -3.02 -1.89 8.31
N VAL A 34 -3.60 -0.88 7.65
CA VAL A 34 -4.70 -0.06 8.20
C VAL A 34 -5.98 -0.88 8.33
N GLY A 35 -6.30 -1.71 7.34
CA GLY A 35 -7.45 -2.61 7.38
C GLY A 35 -7.30 -3.68 8.46
N GLY A 36 -6.14 -4.32 8.56
CA GLY A 36 -5.82 -5.27 9.62
C GLY A 36 -5.85 -4.62 11.00
N TYR A 37 -5.25 -3.44 11.14
CA TYR A 37 -5.24 -2.70 12.40
C TYR A 37 -6.64 -2.22 12.80
N GLY A 38 -7.42 -1.70 11.86
CA GLY A 38 -8.82 -1.33 12.08
C GLY A 38 -9.70 -2.52 12.47
N PHE A 39 -9.47 -3.68 11.85
CA PHE A 39 -10.15 -4.93 12.19
C PHE A 39 -9.74 -5.45 13.58
N ILE A 40 -8.45 -5.39 13.92
CA ILE A 40 -7.95 -5.74 15.25
C ILE A 40 -8.58 -4.82 16.29
N VAL A 41 -8.56 -3.51 16.04
CA VAL A 41 -9.20 -2.53 16.93
C VAL A 41 -10.66 -2.89 17.09
N TRP A 42 -11.43 -3.10 16.02
CA TRP A 42 -12.84 -3.51 16.07
C TRP A 42 -13.07 -4.80 16.88
N MET A 43 -12.24 -5.82 16.70
CA MET A 43 -12.28 -7.05 17.51
C MET A 43 -11.95 -6.79 18.99
N LEU A 44 -10.97 -5.92 19.26
CA LEU A 44 -10.68 -5.47 20.62
C LEU A 44 -11.88 -4.72 21.22
N GLN A 45 -12.66 -3.99 20.42
CA GLN A 45 -13.93 -3.37 20.88
C GLN A 45 -14.94 -4.42 21.33
N LEU A 46 -15.04 -5.56 20.61
CA LEU A 46 -15.96 -6.63 21.00
C LEU A 46 -15.52 -7.33 22.29
N ILE A 47 -14.22 -7.43 22.55
CA ILE A 47 -13.66 -8.11 23.73
C ILE A 47 -13.64 -7.19 24.97
N PHE A 48 -13.24 -5.92 24.81
CA PHE A 48 -13.10 -4.95 25.90
C PHE A 48 -14.34 -4.07 26.10
N GLY A 49 -15.39 -4.27 25.30
CA GLY A 49 -16.60 -3.46 25.29
C GLY A 49 -16.48 -2.25 24.34
N PRO A 50 -17.61 -1.78 23.77
CA PRO A 50 -17.60 -0.77 22.72
C PRO A 50 -16.92 0.53 23.18
N PRO A 51 -15.85 1.01 22.53
CA PRO A 51 -15.32 2.33 22.80
C PRO A 51 -16.24 3.35 22.13
N GLY A 52 -17.08 3.97 22.93
CA GLY A 52 -17.90 5.11 22.53
C GLY A 52 -19.30 5.05 23.10
N HIS A 53 -19.49 5.58 24.31
CA HIS A 53 -20.41 6.68 24.63
C HIS A 53 -20.63 6.74 26.15
N SER A 54 -19.77 7.49 26.84
CA SER A 54 -20.08 8.04 28.18
C SER A 54 -19.84 9.54 28.13
N ILE A 55 -20.72 10.24 27.41
CA ILE A 55 -21.00 11.65 27.68
C ILE A 55 -22.37 11.68 28.38
N GLY A 56 -22.32 11.76 29.69
CA GLY A 56 -23.45 11.78 30.61
C GLY A 56 -22.93 12.00 32.01
#